data_AF-A0A7C5SAE5-F1
#
_entry.id   AF-A0A7C5SAE5-F1
#
_cell.length_a   1.000
_cell.length_b   1.000
_cell.length_c   1.000
_cell.angle_alpha   90.00
_cell.angle_beta   90.00
_cell.angle_gamma   90.00
#
_symmetry.space_group_name_H-M   'P 1'
#
loop_
_entity.id
_entity.type
_entity.pdbx_description
1 polymer ?
#
loop_
_entity_poly.entity_id
_entity_poly.type
_entity_poly.pdbx_seq_one_letter_code
_entity_poly.pdbx_strand_id
1 'polypeptide(L)'
;MKKGISVYILFIIMGIIAMGSILYAAQEYIEYIVKKGDTQWDIAEKTLKDPYDWPKVWVVNPEIKNPDLIYPGQRIRIPIRLVKESVKKEALEVKSAGEQKKMAGIGQSGQQEFFTVQIGSFPDMDNSERAYDRAVRLIKKSLLDYLRIELVKGYHTVRIGRFEH
;
A
#
# COMPACT_ATOMS: atom_id res chain seq x y z
N MET A 1 4.10 -54.14 37.62
CA MET A 1 3.44 -53.53 36.45
C MET A 1 3.77 -52.04 36.20
N LYS A 2 4.54 -51.34 37.06
CA LYS A 2 4.85 -49.90 36.88
C LYS A 2 6.06 -49.59 35.97
N LYS A 3 6.99 -50.55 35.78
CA LYS A 3 8.22 -50.34 34.99
C LYS A 3 7.98 -50.23 33.46
N GLY A 4 6.96 -50.93 32.93
CA GLY A 4 6.63 -50.91 31.50
C GLY A 4 5.97 -49.61 31.04
N ILE A 5 5.13 -49.00 31.88
CA ILE A 5 4.46 -47.72 31.60
C ILE A 5 5.50 -46.58 31.52
N SER A 6 6.53 -46.61 32.38
CA SER A 6 7.59 -45.59 32.38
C SER A 6 8.46 -45.62 31.12
N VAL A 7 8.69 -46.80 30.54
CA VAL A 7 9.47 -46.93 29.29
C VAL A 7 8.66 -46.38 28.11
N TYR A 8 7.35 -46.67 28.06
CA TYR A 8 6.48 -46.17 27.00
C TYR A 8 6.35 -44.64 27.01
N ILE A 9 6.28 -44.04 28.21
CA ILE A 9 6.29 -42.58 28.37
C ILE A 9 7.59 -41.96 27.82
N LEU A 10 8.74 -42.60 28.06
CA LEU A 10 10.02 -42.12 27.53
C LEU A 10 10.06 -42.16 25.99
N PHE A 11 9.53 -43.22 25.37
CA PHE A 11 9.42 -43.31 23.91
C PHE A 11 8.47 -42.26 23.31
N ILE A 12 7.35 -41.97 23.98
CA ILE A 12 6.43 -40.90 23.57
C ILE A 12 7.12 -39.54 23.66
N ILE A 13 7.83 -39.25 24.75
CA ILE A 13 8.58 -37.99 24.92
C ILE A 13 9.65 -37.85 23.84
N MET A 14 10.41 -38.90 23.57
CA MET A 14 11.43 -38.90 22.51
C MET A 14 10.80 -38.71 21.12
N GLY A 15 9.62 -39.29 20.88
CA GLY A 15 8.84 -39.08 19.66
C GLY A 15 8.36 -37.63 19.49
N ILE A 16 7.91 -36.99 20.57
CA ILE A 16 7.50 -35.57 20.55
C ILE A 16 8.70 -34.66 20.28
N ILE A 17 9.86 -34.94 20.88
CA ILE A 17 11.10 -34.17 20.66
C ILE A 17 11.59 -34.32 19.20
N ALA A 18 11.57 -35.55 18.67
CA ALA A 18 11.95 -35.83 17.28
C ALA A 18 10.99 -35.15 16.29
N MET A 19 9.67 -35.22 16.54
CA MET A 19 8.65 -34.56 15.73
C MET A 19 8.82 -33.04 15.74
N GLY A 20 9.05 -32.44 16.91
CA GLY A 20 9.30 -31.01 17.05
C GLY A 20 10.54 -30.55 16.26
N SER A 21 11.60 -31.36 16.26
CA SER A 21 12.83 -31.07 15.50
C SER A 21 12.60 -31.10 13.98
N ILE A 22 11.79 -32.04 13.49
CA ILE A 22 11.43 -32.15 12.07
C ILE A 22 10.58 -30.94 11.63
N LEU A 23 9.60 -30.55 12.44
CA LEU A 23 8.75 -29.38 12.17
C LEU A 23 9.57 -28.07 12.13
N TYR A 24 10.58 -27.94 12.99
CA TYR A 24 11.47 -26.79 13.02
C TYR A 24 12.34 -26.70 11.75
N ALA A 25 12.88 -27.83 11.27
CA ALA A 25 13.69 -27.88 10.06
C ALA A 25 12.88 -27.61 8.77
N ALA A 26 11.56 -27.83 8.79
CA ALA A 26 10.68 -27.57 7.66
C ALA A 26 10.33 -26.08 7.48
N GLN A 27 10.80 -25.20 8.36
CA GLN A 27 10.45 -23.78 8.30
C GLN A 27 11.25 -23.04 7.23
N GLU A 28 10.60 -22.62 6.16
CA GLU A 28 11.23 -21.80 5.12
C GLU A 28 11.54 -20.39 5.65
N TYR A 29 12.76 -19.92 5.41
CA TYR A 29 13.24 -18.59 5.81
C TYR A 29 13.99 -17.89 4.68
N ILE A 30 14.02 -16.57 4.74
CA ILE A 30 14.91 -15.71 3.96
C ILE A 30 16.07 -15.31 4.86
N GLU A 31 17.27 -15.25 4.30
CA GLU A 31 18.45 -14.79 5.02
C GLU A 31 18.65 -13.29 4.79
N TYR A 32 18.76 -12.54 5.88
CA TYR A 32 19.07 -11.11 5.89
C TYR A 32 20.47 -10.88 6.43
N ILE A 33 21.29 -10.11 5.71
CA ILE A 33 22.64 -9.73 6.16
C ILE A 33 22.54 -8.36 6.83
N VAL A 34 22.80 -8.33 8.14
CA VAL A 34 22.78 -7.11 8.95
C VAL A 34 23.79 -6.11 8.42
N LYS A 35 23.37 -4.85 8.26
CA LYS A 35 24.23 -3.73 7.88
C LYS A 35 24.56 -2.88 9.10
N LYS A 36 25.60 -2.05 8.98
CA LYS A 36 25.97 -1.10 10.03
C LYS A 36 24.82 -0.15 10.32
N GLY A 37 24.37 -0.14 11.58
CA GLY A 37 23.27 0.70 12.06
C GLY A 37 21.88 0.07 11.95
N ASP A 38 21.74 -1.17 11.47
CA ASP A 38 20.47 -1.87 11.53
C ASP A 38 20.16 -2.29 12.98
N THR A 39 18.88 -2.17 13.35
CA THR A 39 18.30 -2.79 14.55
C THR A 39 17.34 -3.90 14.16
N GLN A 40 16.96 -4.77 15.09
CA GLN A 40 15.91 -5.78 14.80
C GLN A 40 14.58 -5.14 14.40
N TRP A 41 14.29 -3.97 14.97
CA TRP A 41 13.14 -3.13 14.61
C TRP A 41 13.20 -2.70 13.14
N ASP A 42 14.33 -2.13 12.70
CA ASP A 42 14.48 -1.67 11.32
C ASP A 42 14.44 -2.83 10.31
N ILE A 43 14.97 -4.00 10.69
CA ILE A 43 14.94 -5.19 9.85
C ILE A 43 13.48 -5.65 9.69
N ALA A 44 12.72 -5.74 10.77
CA ALA A 44 11.30 -6.08 10.73
C ALA A 44 10.50 -5.07 9.90
N GLU A 45 10.72 -3.77 10.07
CA GLU A 45 10.08 -2.75 9.24
C GLU A 45 10.42 -2.92 7.75
N LYS A 46 11.70 -3.14 7.41
CA LYS A 46 12.14 -3.28 6.02
C LYS A 46 11.56 -4.52 5.35
N THR A 47 11.55 -5.66 6.05
CA THR A 47 11.20 -6.97 5.46
C THR A 47 9.75 -7.36 5.67
N LEU A 48 9.20 -7.06 6.84
CA LEU A 48 7.83 -7.42 7.23
C LEU A 48 6.87 -6.24 7.14
N LYS A 49 7.32 -5.01 6.84
CA LYS A 49 6.47 -3.80 6.81
C LYS A 49 5.77 -3.49 8.14
N ASP A 50 6.13 -4.23 9.19
CA ASP A 50 5.59 -4.08 10.53
C ASP A 50 6.76 -4.22 11.52
N PRO A 51 7.22 -3.10 12.11
CA PRO A 51 8.32 -3.17 13.04
C PRO A 51 7.98 -4.01 14.27
N TYR A 52 6.71 -4.08 14.69
CA TYR A 52 6.29 -4.82 15.88
C TYR A 52 6.46 -6.34 15.75
N ASP A 53 6.75 -6.85 14.54
CA ASP A 53 7.03 -8.26 14.31
C ASP A 53 8.49 -8.65 14.58
N TRP A 54 9.36 -7.72 14.96
CA TRP A 54 10.75 -8.01 15.34
C TRP A 54 10.90 -9.13 16.39
N PRO A 55 10.04 -9.28 17.42
CA PRO A 55 10.17 -10.38 18.38
C PRO A 55 9.93 -11.74 17.75
N LYS A 56 9.07 -11.82 16.72
CA LYS A 56 8.80 -13.06 15.99
C LYS A 56 10.02 -13.49 15.17
N VAL A 57 10.76 -12.52 14.62
CA VAL A 57 12.05 -12.76 13.98
C VAL A 57 13.05 -13.25 15.02
N TRP A 58 13.12 -12.62 16.18
CA TRP A 58 14.06 -13.02 17.24
C TRP A 58 13.87 -14.47 17.72
N VAL A 59 12.63 -14.91 17.94
CA VAL A 59 12.31 -16.27 18.43
C VAL A 59 12.88 -17.39 17.53
N VAL A 60 13.00 -17.15 16.22
CA VAL A 60 13.54 -18.15 15.28
C VAL A 60 15.06 -18.08 15.12
N ASN A 61 15.73 -17.11 15.76
CA ASN A 61 17.17 -16.93 15.76
C ASN A 61 17.74 -17.12 17.18
N PRO A 62 17.72 -18.35 17.73
CA PRO A 62 18.21 -18.63 19.08
C PRO A 62 19.71 -18.33 19.29
N GLU A 63 20.48 -18.18 18.21
CA GLU A 63 21.86 -17.70 18.23
C GLU A 63 21.99 -16.26 18.76
N ILE A 64 20.92 -15.45 18.66
CA ILE A 64 20.86 -14.08 19.15
C ILE A 64 20.38 -14.11 20.60
N LYS A 65 21.31 -14.25 21.55
CA LYS A 65 20.96 -14.30 22.98
C LYS A 65 20.38 -13.00 23.53
N ASN A 66 20.85 -11.88 23.01
CA ASN A 66 20.36 -10.55 23.36
C ASN A 66 19.83 -9.90 22.08
N PRO A 67 18.54 -9.54 22.02
CA PRO A 67 17.95 -8.97 20.82
C PRO A 67 18.60 -7.65 20.39
N ASP A 68 19.14 -6.88 21.33
CA ASP A 68 19.79 -5.60 21.03
C ASP A 68 21.21 -5.75 20.46
N LEU A 69 21.78 -6.97 20.50
CA LEU A 69 23.15 -7.24 20.06
C LEU A 69 23.17 -7.99 18.72
N ILE A 70 23.01 -7.23 17.64
CA ILE A 70 23.23 -7.71 16.27
C ILE A 70 24.41 -6.97 15.64
N TYR A 71 25.21 -7.67 14.84
CA TYR A 71 26.46 -7.14 14.29
C TYR A 71 26.42 -7.06 12.76
N PRO A 72 27.08 -6.07 12.13
CA PRO A 72 27.18 -6.01 10.68
C PRO A 72 27.83 -7.28 10.10
N GLY A 73 27.23 -7.83 9.05
CA GLY A 73 27.64 -9.10 8.44
C GLY A 73 27.01 -10.34 9.08
N GLN A 74 26.31 -10.19 10.22
CA GLN A 74 25.54 -11.28 10.82
C GLN A 74 24.35 -11.64 9.93
N ARG A 75 24.06 -12.94 9.84
CA ARG A 75 22.93 -13.49 9.09
C ARG A 75 21.76 -13.69 10.04
N ILE A 76 20.60 -13.14 9.68
CA ILE A 76 19.34 -13.27 10.42
C ILE A 76 18.34 -14.01 9.55
N ARG A 77 17.69 -15.02 10.12
CA ARG A 77 16.64 -15.80 9.47
C ARG A 77 15.31 -15.11 9.66
N ILE A 78 14.63 -14.83 8.55
CA ILE A 78 13.32 -14.19 8.53
C ILE A 78 12.31 -15.22 7.99
N PRO A 79 11.36 -15.69 8.81
CA PRO A 79 10.39 -16.69 8.38
C PRO A 79 9.54 -16.22 7.19
N ILE A 80 9.47 -17.02 6.12
CA ILE A 80 8.67 -16.69 4.92
C ILE A 80 7.19 -16.54 5.27
N ARG A 81 6.68 -17.24 6.28
CA ARG A 81 5.30 -17.09 6.74
C ARG A 81 4.97 -15.65 7.14
N LEU A 82 5.89 -14.97 7.83
CA LEU A 82 5.69 -13.61 8.32
C LEU A 82 5.66 -12.63 7.15
N VAL A 83 6.51 -12.84 6.14
CA VAL A 83 6.49 -12.08 4.89
C VAL A 83 5.18 -12.29 4.13
N LYS A 84 4.67 -13.52 4.06
CA LYS A 84 3.36 -13.79 3.42
C LYS A 84 2.22 -13.12 4.18
N GLU A 85 2.27 -13.12 5.50
CA GLU A 85 1.28 -12.46 6.36
C GLU A 85 1.29 -10.94 6.17
N SER A 86 2.47 -10.31 6.10
CA SER A 86 2.57 -8.87 5.88
C SER A 86 2.08 -8.43 4.50
N VAL A 87 2.46 -9.15 3.44
CA VAL A 87 1.97 -8.88 2.08
C VAL A 87 0.45 -9.03 2.01
N LYS A 88 -0.12 -10.02 2.70
CA LYS A 88 -1.58 -10.20 2.76
C LYS A 88 -2.24 -9.03 3.50
N LYS A 89 -1.68 -8.57 4.62
CA LYS A 89 -2.18 -7.43 5.40
C LYS A 89 -2.19 -6.15 4.55
N GLU A 90 -1.07 -5.84 3.88
CA GLU A 90 -0.97 -4.70 2.97
C GLU A 90 -1.97 -4.80 1.81
N ALA A 91 -2.10 -5.97 1.19
CA ALA A 91 -3.08 -6.18 0.11
C ALA A 91 -4.53 -6.02 0.58
N LEU A 92 -4.85 -6.35 1.84
CA LEU A 92 -6.16 -6.12 2.42
C LEU A 92 -6.40 -4.63 2.67
N GLU A 93 -5.42 -3.92 3.23
CA GLU A 93 -5.49 -2.48 3.50
C GLU A 93 -5.65 -1.67 2.21
N VAL A 94 -4.92 -2.02 1.14
CA VAL A 94 -5.05 -1.38 -0.18
C VAL A 94 -6.44 -1.61 -0.78
N LYS A 95 -6.99 -2.83 -0.65
CA LYS A 95 -8.34 -3.13 -1.13
C LYS A 95 -9.40 -2.34 -0.37
N SER A 96 -9.31 -2.29 0.96
CA SER A 96 -10.24 -1.50 1.77
C SER A 96 -10.09 0.00 1.51
N ALA A 97 -8.87 0.51 1.29
CA ALA A 97 -8.65 1.91 0.94
C ALA A 97 -9.20 2.26 -0.45
N GLY A 98 -9.10 1.35 -1.41
CA GLY A 98 -9.72 1.49 -2.73
C GLY A 98 -11.24 1.49 -2.68
N GLU A 99 -11.85 0.61 -1.87
CA GLU A 99 -13.30 0.58 -1.64
C GLU A 99 -13.78 1.82 -0.88
N GLN A 100 -13.04 2.27 0.14
CA GLN A 100 -13.33 3.52 0.84
C GLN A 100 -13.22 4.73 -0.08
N LYS A 101 -12.24 4.80 -0.98
CA LYS A 101 -12.19 5.86 -2.02
C LYS A 101 -13.36 5.74 -3.01
N LYS A 102 -13.79 4.53 -3.34
CA LYS A 102 -14.97 4.29 -4.20
C LYS A 102 -16.27 4.70 -3.51
N MET A 103 -16.41 4.45 -2.20
CA MET A 103 -17.54 4.90 -1.37
C MET A 103 -17.49 6.39 -1.05
N ALA A 104 -16.30 6.97 -0.80
CA ALA A 104 -16.10 8.40 -0.62
C ALA A 104 -16.35 9.17 -1.93
N GLY A 105 -16.04 8.57 -3.08
CA GLY A 105 -16.43 9.06 -4.40
C GLY A 105 -17.93 8.93 -4.69
N ILE A 106 -18.67 8.08 -3.96
CA ILE A 106 -20.15 8.04 -3.97
C ILE A 106 -20.73 9.10 -3.01
N GLY A 107 -19.95 9.56 -2.02
CA GLY A 107 -20.33 10.62 -1.06
C GLY A 107 -20.07 12.07 -1.52
N GLN A 108 -19.40 12.28 -2.66
CA GLN A 108 -19.30 13.60 -3.32
C GLN A 108 -20.17 13.72 -4.58
N SER A 109 -21.15 12.83 -4.78
CA SER A 109 -22.15 12.96 -5.84
C SER A 109 -23.30 13.92 -5.49
N GLY A 110 -23.18 14.68 -4.39
CA GLY A 110 -24.25 15.52 -3.82
C GLY A 110 -24.03 17.03 -3.89
N GLN A 111 -22.85 17.50 -4.34
CA GLN A 111 -22.67 18.91 -4.70
C GLN A 111 -22.57 18.96 -6.22
N GLN A 112 -23.47 19.71 -6.86
CA GLN A 112 -23.38 20.00 -8.29
C GLN A 112 -22.15 20.90 -8.50
N GLU A 113 -20.96 20.28 -8.59
CA GLU A 113 -19.72 21.02 -8.76
C GLU A 113 -19.72 21.70 -10.13
N PHE A 114 -19.61 23.03 -10.11
CA PHE A 114 -19.29 23.82 -11.28
C PHE A 114 -17.87 23.48 -11.70
N PHE A 115 -17.72 22.82 -12.84
CA PHE A 115 -16.41 22.54 -13.44
C PHE A 115 -16.31 23.28 -14.75
N THR A 116 -15.22 24.00 -14.97
CA THR A 116 -14.96 24.71 -16.23
C THR A 116 -13.53 24.46 -16.66
N VAL A 117 -13.34 24.09 -17.92
CA VAL A 117 -12.02 23.95 -18.53
C VAL A 117 -11.79 25.18 -19.39
N GLN A 118 -10.69 25.87 -19.14
CA GLN A 118 -10.27 27.00 -19.96
C GLN A 118 -9.62 26.49 -21.25
N ILE A 119 -10.22 26.83 -22.39
CA ILE A 119 -9.73 26.49 -23.72
C ILE A 119 -8.68 27.52 -24.17
N GLY A 120 -8.87 28.79 -23.81
CA GLY A 120 -7.90 29.86 -24.08
C GLY A 120 -8.34 31.21 -23.54
N SER A 121 -7.39 32.12 -23.31
CA SER A 121 -7.63 33.51 -22.93
C SER A 121 -7.03 34.44 -23.97
N PHE A 122 -7.81 35.40 -24.43
CA PHE A 122 -7.43 36.30 -25.51
C PHE A 122 -7.62 37.76 -25.06
N PRO A 123 -6.74 38.69 -25.48
CA PRO A 123 -6.84 40.09 -25.11
C PRO A 123 -7.99 40.82 -25.84
N ASP A 124 -8.43 40.29 -26.99
CA ASP A 124 -9.47 40.86 -27.84
C ASP A 124 -10.61 39.87 -28.14
N MET A 125 -11.81 40.41 -28.37
CA MET A 125 -13.01 39.61 -28.64
C MET A 125 -12.88 38.78 -29.92
N ASP A 126 -12.36 39.37 -31.00
CA ASP A 126 -12.27 38.72 -32.32
C ASP A 126 -11.46 37.41 -32.27
N ASN A 127 -10.34 37.39 -31.55
CA ASN A 127 -9.53 36.18 -31.35
C ASN A 127 -10.26 35.13 -30.52
N SER A 128 -11.03 35.56 -29.51
CA SER A 128 -11.81 34.66 -28.67
C SER A 128 -12.97 34.02 -29.43
N GLU A 129 -13.65 34.76 -30.31
CA GLU A 129 -14.72 34.24 -31.17
C GLU A 129 -14.17 33.21 -32.15
N ARG A 130 -13.02 33.48 -32.78
CA ARG A 130 -12.36 32.49 -33.65
C ARG A 130 -12.02 31.20 -32.89
N ALA A 131 -11.61 31.29 -31.63
CA ALA A 131 -11.33 30.14 -30.80
C ALA A 131 -12.61 29.40 -30.40
N TYR A 132 -13.68 30.13 -30.10
CA TYR A 132 -15.01 29.59 -29.83
C TYR A 132 -15.55 28.81 -31.04
N ASP A 133 -15.52 29.38 -32.25
CA ASP A 133 -15.97 28.70 -33.48
C ASP A 133 -15.19 27.43 -33.78
N ARG A 134 -13.88 27.43 -33.51
CA ARG A 134 -13.07 26.21 -33.60
C ARG A 134 -13.55 25.17 -32.59
N ALA A 135 -13.79 25.57 -31.34
CA ALA A 135 -14.28 24.66 -30.32
C ALA A 135 -15.65 24.07 -30.70
N VAL A 136 -16.59 24.89 -31.18
CA VAL A 136 -17.92 24.45 -31.66
C VAL A 136 -17.82 23.33 -32.70
N ARG A 137 -16.85 23.40 -33.61
CA ARG A 137 -16.64 22.39 -34.65
C ARG A 137 -16.00 21.09 -34.16
N LEU A 138 -15.29 21.14 -33.04
CA LEU A 138 -14.50 20.01 -32.52
C LEU A 138 -15.23 19.25 -31.40
N ILE A 139 -16.12 19.91 -30.67
CA ILE A 139 -16.82 19.30 -29.53
C ILE A 139 -18.15 18.68 -29.94
N LYS A 140 -18.63 17.74 -29.11
CA LYS A 140 -19.94 17.11 -29.30
C LYS A 140 -21.06 18.13 -29.17
N LYS A 141 -22.13 17.98 -29.96
CA LYS A 141 -23.32 18.86 -29.92
C LYS A 141 -23.89 19.03 -28.51
N SER A 142 -23.86 17.97 -27.69
CA SER A 142 -24.33 17.97 -26.30
C SER A 142 -23.49 18.85 -25.35
N LEU A 143 -22.31 19.30 -25.79
CA LEU A 143 -21.42 20.16 -25.01
C LEU A 143 -21.48 21.62 -25.42
N LEU A 144 -22.24 21.96 -26.47
CA LEU A 144 -22.35 23.33 -26.98
C LEU A 144 -23.05 24.26 -25.97
N ASP A 145 -24.06 23.75 -25.25
CA ASP A 145 -24.78 24.51 -24.21
C ASP A 145 -23.89 24.88 -23.01
N TYR A 146 -22.70 24.26 -22.94
CA TYR A 146 -21.71 24.43 -21.90
C TYR A 146 -20.47 25.20 -22.37
N LEU A 147 -20.46 25.73 -23.59
CA LEU A 147 -19.36 26.53 -24.12
C LEU A 147 -19.74 28.01 -24.07
N ARG A 148 -18.89 28.87 -23.50
CA ARG A 148 -19.07 30.33 -23.55
C ARG A 148 -17.76 31.10 -23.50
N ILE A 149 -17.86 32.39 -23.79
CA ILE A 149 -16.78 33.37 -23.64
C ILE A 149 -17.09 34.24 -22.42
N GLU A 150 -16.13 34.36 -21.50
CA GLU A 150 -16.24 35.20 -20.31
C GLU A 150 -15.14 36.25 -20.28
N LEU A 151 -15.45 37.45 -19.77
CA LEU A 151 -14.42 38.45 -19.49
C LEU A 151 -13.83 38.20 -18.10
N VAL A 152 -12.61 37.67 -18.06
CA VAL A 152 -11.90 37.34 -16.82
C VAL A 152 -10.64 38.19 -16.73
N LYS A 153 -10.58 39.10 -15.75
CA LYS A 153 -9.41 39.98 -15.52
C LYS A 153 -8.95 40.75 -16.77
N GLY A 154 -9.90 41.18 -17.61
CA GLY A 154 -9.62 41.91 -18.85
C GLY A 154 -9.30 41.05 -20.08
N TYR A 155 -9.39 39.72 -19.98
CA TYR A 155 -9.23 38.79 -21.10
C TYR A 155 -10.55 38.11 -21.47
N HIS A 156 -10.84 38.03 -22.76
CA HIS A 156 -11.92 37.22 -23.31
C HIS A 156 -11.51 35.75 -23.31
N THR A 157 -12.05 34.99 -22.37
CA THR A 157 -11.66 33.62 -22.07
C THR A 157 -12.73 32.64 -22.53
N VAL A 158 -12.36 31.73 -23.42
CA VAL A 158 -13.23 30.65 -23.90
C VAL A 158 -13.16 29.50 -22.92
N ARG A 159 -14.31 29.09 -22.37
CA ARG A 159 -14.41 28.03 -21.36
C ARG A 159 -15.51 27.05 -21.73
N ILE A 160 -15.32 25.80 -21.32
CA ILE A 160 -16.30 24.73 -21.48
C ILE A 160 -16.58 24.07 -20.14
N GLY A 161 -17.85 23.93 -19.77
CA GLY A 161 -18.26 23.19 -18.58
C GLY A 161 -19.55 23.69 -17.92
N ARG A 162 -19.79 23.25 -16.67
CA ARG A 162 -21.01 23.56 -15.93
C ARG A 162 -20.86 24.89 -15.19
N PHE A 163 -21.61 25.86 -15.67
CA PHE A 163 -21.66 27.25 -15.23
C PHE A 163 -22.27 27.42 -13.84
N GLU A 164 -21.68 28.21 -12.93
CA GLU A 164 -22.45 28.85 -11.85
C GLU A 164 -23.57 29.68 -12.51
N HIS A 165 -24.81 29.40 -12.12
CA HIS A 165 -26.00 30.11 -12.61
C HIS A 165 -26.17 31.42 -11.84
#